data_AF-A0A9Q0V9H4-F1
#
_entry.id   AF-A0A9Q0V9H4-F1
#
_cell.length_a   1.000
_cell.length_b   1.000
_cell.length_c   1.000
_cell.angle_alpha   90.00
_cell.angle_beta   90.00
_cell.angle_gamma   90.00
#
_symmetry.space_group_name_H-M   'P 1'
#
loop_
_entity.id
_entity.type
_entity.pdbx_description
1 polymer ?
#
loop_
_entity_poly.entity_id
_entity_poly.type
_entity_poly.pdbx_seq_one_letter_code
_entity_poly.pdbx_strand_id
1 'polypeptide(L)'
;MGDKACEMKVVEFEDYMHLADRIRQRFPHLTSVWLSSEMQEVIDKSKLYTNWDFYYTNVRRQVGNTTMAAYEASLGRPTSTNYPLVNFLMAAEADFFIGALGSTWCYLIDGMRNTGGKAMAGYLSVNKDRFW
;
A
#
# COMPACT_ATOMS: atom_id res chain seq x y z
N MET A 1 -2.31 -15.14 -3.34
CA MET A 1 -2.17 -14.91 -1.89
C MET A 1 -0.78 -15.35 -1.48
N GLY A 2 0.06 -14.42 -1.03
CA GLY A 2 1.46 -14.65 -0.64
C GLY A 2 1.64 -14.87 0.86
N ASP A 3 2.90 -14.93 1.29
CA ASP A 3 3.33 -15.28 2.66
C ASP A 3 2.63 -14.46 3.78
N LYS A 4 2.19 -13.24 3.46
CA LYS A 4 1.48 -12.30 4.35
C LYS A 4 0.16 -12.81 4.93
N ALA A 5 -0.48 -13.79 4.28
CA ALA A 5 -1.72 -14.40 4.78
C ALA A 5 -1.50 -15.18 6.09
N CYS A 6 -0.26 -15.55 6.40
CA CYS A 6 0.11 -16.18 7.67
C CYS A 6 0.23 -15.18 8.82
N GLU A 7 0.29 -13.88 8.55
CA GLU A 7 0.55 -12.83 9.55
C GLU A 7 -0.70 -12.01 9.91
N MET A 8 -1.61 -11.82 8.95
CA MET A 8 -2.79 -10.97 9.13
C MET A 8 -3.90 -11.33 8.14
N LYS A 9 -5.12 -10.84 8.41
CA LYS A 9 -6.21 -10.97 7.45
C LYS A 9 -5.83 -10.22 6.19
N VAL A 10 -5.71 -10.95 5.07
CA VAL A 10 -5.60 -10.32 3.76
C VAL A 10 -6.97 -9.79 3.40
N VAL A 11 -6.99 -8.53 3.03
CA VAL A 11 -8.19 -7.79 2.65
C VAL A 11 -8.07 -7.45 1.17
N GLU A 12 -9.19 -7.50 0.46
CA GLU A 12 -9.24 -7.22 -0.97
C GLU A 12 -9.01 -5.74 -1.26
N PHE A 13 -8.56 -5.42 -2.48
CA PHE A 13 -8.23 -4.05 -2.89
C PHE A 13 -9.42 -3.09 -2.76
N GLU A 14 -10.61 -3.62 -3.00
CA GLU A 14 -11.90 -2.94 -2.95
C GLU A 14 -12.16 -2.32 -1.56
N ASP A 15 -11.75 -2.99 -0.47
CA ASP A 15 -11.90 -2.48 0.89
C ASP A 15 -10.97 -1.28 1.16
N TYR A 16 -9.77 -1.25 0.58
CA TYR A 16 -8.89 -0.07 0.64
C TYR A 16 -9.53 1.10 -0.10
N MET A 17 -10.13 0.84 -1.27
CA MET A 17 -10.81 1.87 -2.06
C MET A 17 -12.06 2.41 -1.38
N HIS A 18 -12.81 1.57 -0.65
CA HIS A 18 -13.91 2.05 0.19
C HIS A 18 -13.45 3.07 1.25
N LEU A 19 -12.27 2.88 1.83
CA LEU A 19 -11.69 3.87 2.75
C LEU A 19 -11.24 5.13 2.01
N ALA A 20 -10.64 5.00 0.83
CA ALA A 20 -10.22 6.14 0.00
C ALA A 20 -11.42 7.01 -0.39
N ASP A 21 -12.52 6.41 -0.83
CA ASP A 21 -13.75 7.12 -1.19
C ASP A 21 -14.36 7.86 0.00
N ARG A 22 -14.33 7.27 1.20
CA ARG A 22 -14.76 7.95 2.44
C ARG A 22 -13.91 9.17 2.76
N ILE A 23 -12.59 9.11 2.54
CA ILE A 23 -11.71 10.28 2.71
C ILE A 23 -12.12 11.36 1.70
N ARG A 24 -12.30 11.00 0.42
CA ARG A 24 -12.67 11.96 -0.62
C ARG A 24 -14.04 12.60 -0.42
N GLN A 25 -15.01 11.90 0.17
CA GLN A 25 -16.29 12.52 0.57
C GLN A 25 -16.08 13.70 1.52
N ARG A 26 -15.04 13.66 2.38
CA ARG A 26 -14.70 14.75 3.28
C ARG A 26 -13.71 15.74 2.68
N PHE A 27 -12.84 15.28 1.78
CA PHE A 27 -11.81 16.06 1.11
C PHE A 27 -11.90 15.89 -0.42
N PRO A 28 -12.87 16.55 -1.09
CA PRO A 28 -13.16 16.29 -2.51
C PRO A 28 -12.04 16.69 -3.48
N HIS A 29 -11.10 17.51 -3.02
CA HIS A 29 -9.93 17.94 -3.80
C HIS A 29 -8.86 16.84 -3.94
N LEU A 30 -8.95 15.76 -3.15
CA LEU A 30 -8.05 14.63 -3.31
C LEU A 30 -8.47 13.83 -4.55
N THR A 31 -7.60 13.81 -5.56
CA THR A 31 -7.85 13.10 -6.82
C THR A 31 -6.85 11.97 -7.06
N SER A 32 -5.77 11.89 -6.28
CA SER A 32 -4.64 11.01 -6.57
C SER A 32 -4.38 9.98 -5.48
N VAL A 33 -3.90 8.80 -5.88
CA VAL A 33 -3.49 7.71 -4.98
C VAL A 33 -2.10 7.23 -5.37
N TRP A 34 -1.18 7.22 -4.40
CA TRP A 34 0.06 6.45 -4.53
C TRP A 34 -0.18 5.00 -4.09
N LEU A 35 -0.08 4.07 -5.04
CA LEU A 35 -0.40 2.65 -4.82
C LEU A 35 0.87 1.82 -4.66
N SER A 36 1.16 1.42 -3.42
CA SER A 36 2.24 0.49 -3.10
C SER A 36 1.70 -0.95 -3.02
N SER A 37 2.02 -1.77 -4.02
CA SER A 37 1.69 -3.20 -4.02
C SER A 37 2.69 -3.99 -4.88
N GLU A 38 3.06 -5.17 -4.38
CA GLU A 38 3.87 -6.16 -5.10
C GLU A 38 3.03 -6.94 -6.11
N MET A 39 1.69 -6.92 -6.00
CA MET A 39 0.78 -7.75 -6.79
C MET A 39 0.35 -7.05 -8.08
N GLN A 40 0.55 -7.70 -9.23
CA GLN A 40 0.12 -7.17 -10.53
C GLN A 40 -1.41 -7.01 -10.60
N GLU A 41 -2.15 -7.95 -10.02
CA GLU A 41 -3.62 -7.92 -9.96
C GLU A 41 -4.16 -6.62 -9.34
N VAL A 42 -3.50 -6.09 -8.32
CA VAL A 42 -3.89 -4.84 -7.66
C VAL A 42 -3.73 -3.64 -8.61
N ILE A 43 -2.68 -3.63 -9.44
CA ILE A 43 -2.49 -2.60 -10.47
C ILE A 43 -3.53 -2.70 -11.57
N ASP A 44 -3.91 -3.92 -11.93
CA ASP A 44 -4.92 -4.12 -12.97
C ASP A 44 -6.32 -3.73 -12.47
N LYS A 45 -6.66 -4.07 -11.22
CA LYS A 45 -7.89 -3.62 -10.56
C LYS A 45 -7.95 -2.10 -10.42
N SER A 46 -6.83 -1.43 -10.15
CA SER A 46 -6.82 0.04 -9.99
C SER A 46 -7.27 0.78 -11.26
N LYS A 47 -7.09 0.19 -12.45
CA LYS A 47 -7.55 0.76 -13.73
C LYS A 47 -9.08 0.84 -13.85
N LEU A 48 -9.81 0.09 -13.02
CA LEU A 48 -11.28 0.12 -12.98
C LEU A 48 -11.83 1.35 -12.23
N TYR A 49 -10.99 2.02 -11.42
CA TYR A 49 -11.35 3.17 -10.60
C TYR A 49 -11.00 4.48 -11.32
N THR A 50 -11.74 4.79 -12.38
CA THR A 50 -11.47 5.93 -13.29
C THR A 50 -11.65 7.31 -12.66
N ASN A 51 -12.23 7.37 -11.46
CA ASN A 51 -12.38 8.61 -10.69
C ASN A 51 -11.11 9.00 -9.93
N TRP A 52 -10.09 8.14 -9.89
CA TRP A 52 -8.83 8.36 -9.17
C TRP A 52 -7.63 8.31 -10.11
N ASP A 53 -6.67 9.21 -9.90
CA ASP A 53 -5.38 9.21 -10.58
C ASP A 53 -4.40 8.31 -9.79
N PHE A 54 -4.14 7.10 -10.30
CA PHE A 54 -3.21 6.16 -9.65
C PHE A 54 -1.77 6.36 -10.12
N TYR A 55 -0.86 6.46 -9.16
CA TYR A 55 0.58 6.48 -9.36
C TYR A 55 1.23 5.29 -8.66
N TYR A 56 2.22 4.69 -9.29
CA TYR A 56 2.96 3.57 -8.74
C TYR A 56 4.29 3.40 -9.47
N THR A 57 5.24 2.71 -8.85
CA THR A 57 6.55 2.44 -9.47
C THR A 57 6.41 1.56 -10.72
N ASN A 58 7.18 1.85 -11.76
CA ASN A 58 7.24 0.99 -12.96
C ASN A 58 8.24 -0.15 -12.75
N VAL A 59 7.80 -1.19 -12.04
CA VAL A 59 8.58 -2.40 -11.77
C VAL A 59 7.79 -3.65 -12.15
N ARG A 60 8.48 -4.74 -12.46
CA ARG A 60 7.85 -6.06 -12.57
C ARG A 60 7.18 -6.38 -11.23
N ARG A 61 5.98 -6.96 -11.28
CA ARG A 61 5.19 -7.35 -10.11
C ARG A 61 4.94 -8.85 -10.08
N GLN A 62 4.55 -9.32 -8.90
CA GLN A 62 4.14 -10.70 -8.68
C GLN A 62 2.86 -11.00 -9.44
N VAL A 63 2.84 -12.20 -10.02
CA VAL A 63 1.67 -12.77 -10.69
C VAL A 63 1.44 -14.15 -10.09
N GLY A 64 0.16 -14.47 -9.83
CA GLY A 64 -0.25 -15.77 -9.31
C GLY A 64 0.29 -16.05 -7.90
N ASN A 65 0.98 -17.19 -7.76
CA ASN A 65 1.48 -17.73 -6.49
C ASN A 65 3.01 -17.66 -6.38
N THR A 66 3.66 -16.77 -7.13
CA THR A 66 5.11 -16.53 -7.01
C THR A 66 5.45 -16.16 -5.56
N THR A 67 6.45 -16.82 -4.97
CA THR A 67 6.88 -16.49 -3.59
C THR A 67 7.56 -15.13 -3.54
N MET A 68 7.53 -14.46 -2.38
CA MET A 68 8.23 -13.17 -2.19
C MET A 68 9.73 -13.28 -2.53
N ALA A 69 10.38 -14.35 -2.08
CA ALA A 69 11.79 -14.58 -2.32
C ALA A 69 12.12 -14.75 -3.81
N ALA A 70 11.31 -15.53 -4.55
CA ALA A 70 11.50 -15.71 -5.99
C ALA A 70 11.25 -14.41 -6.75
N TYR A 71 10.25 -13.64 -6.33
CA TYR A 71 9.97 -12.33 -6.89
C TYR A 71 11.12 -11.35 -6.68
N GLU A 72 11.61 -11.17 -5.45
CA GLU A 72 12.71 -10.25 -5.14
C GLU A 72 13.99 -10.65 -5.89
N ALA A 73 14.29 -11.95 -5.96
CA ALA A 73 15.39 -12.46 -6.76
C ALA A 73 15.25 -12.08 -8.24
N SER A 74 14.03 -12.16 -8.80
CA SER A 74 13.76 -11.80 -10.20
C SER A 74 13.94 -10.31 -10.53
N LEU A 75 13.87 -9.43 -9.53
CA LEU A 75 14.07 -7.98 -9.70
C LEU A 75 15.55 -7.59 -9.69
N GLY A 76 16.40 -8.39 -9.06
CA GLY A 76 17.78 -8.04 -8.73
C GLY A 76 17.88 -7.08 -7.54
N ARG A 77 19.06 -7.05 -6.89
CA ARG A 77 19.30 -6.29 -5.65
C ARG A 77 19.00 -4.79 -5.76
N PRO A 78 19.41 -4.06 -6.82
CA PRO A 78 19.16 -2.63 -6.90
C PRO A 78 17.67 -2.31 -6.92
N THR A 79 16.92 -2.98 -7.79
CA THR A 79 15.48 -2.75 -7.95
C THR A 79 14.73 -3.15 -6.68
N SER A 80 14.98 -4.35 -6.14
CA SER A 80 14.34 -4.85 -4.91
C SER A 80 14.62 -3.98 -3.68
N THR A 81 15.71 -3.20 -3.67
CA THR A 81 16.00 -2.24 -2.59
C THR A 81 15.36 -0.87 -2.85
N ASN A 82 15.41 -0.38 -4.08
CA ASN A 82 15.06 1.01 -4.39
C ASN A 82 13.54 1.24 -4.47
N TYR A 83 12.77 0.32 -5.06
CA TYR A 83 11.33 0.56 -5.23
C TYR A 83 10.57 0.57 -3.89
N PRO A 84 10.88 -0.29 -2.88
CA PRO A 84 10.25 -0.20 -1.57
C PRO A 84 10.65 1.09 -0.85
N LEU A 85 11.89 1.58 -1.03
CA LEU A 85 12.32 2.86 -0.49
C LEU A 85 11.51 4.04 -1.07
N VAL A 86 11.26 4.05 -2.38
CA VAL A 86 10.38 5.05 -2.99
C VAL A 86 8.96 4.94 -2.43
N ASN A 87 8.40 3.73 -2.36
CA ASN A 87 7.08 3.52 -1.77
C ASN A 87 6.99 4.00 -0.32
N PHE A 88 8.05 3.77 0.45
CA PHE A 88 8.14 4.21 1.83
C PHE A 88 8.09 5.73 1.96
N LEU A 89 8.93 6.43 1.18
CA LEU A 89 8.96 7.90 1.19
C LEU A 89 7.63 8.50 0.73
N MET A 90 7.03 7.96 -0.33
CA MET A 90 5.74 8.44 -0.82
C MET A 90 4.61 8.21 0.20
N ALA A 91 4.61 7.08 0.90
CA ALA A 91 3.63 6.79 1.94
C ALA A 91 3.82 7.64 3.21
N ALA A 92 5.07 7.91 3.59
CA ALA A 92 5.40 8.80 4.70
C ALA A 92 4.99 10.26 4.40
N GLU A 93 5.03 10.67 3.13
CA GLU A 93 4.72 12.02 2.69
C GLU A 93 3.27 12.26 2.26
N ALA A 94 2.47 11.22 2.05
CA ALA A 94 1.07 11.37 1.66
C ALA A 94 0.20 12.11 2.70
N ASP A 95 -0.82 12.84 2.25
CA ASP A 95 -1.76 13.55 3.14
C ASP A 95 -2.49 12.58 4.07
N PHE A 96 -2.98 11.47 3.52
CA PHE A 96 -3.62 10.38 4.23
C PHE A 96 -2.93 9.06 3.91
N PHE A 97 -3.02 8.10 4.83
CA PHE A 97 -2.49 6.76 4.60
C PHE A 97 -3.55 5.71 4.89
N ILE A 98 -3.72 4.77 3.96
CA ILE A 98 -4.58 3.61 4.12
C ILE A 98 -3.69 2.38 4.13
N GLY A 99 -3.73 1.62 5.22
CA GLY A 99 -2.85 0.49 5.41
C GLY A 99 -3.53 -0.64 6.18
N ALA A 100 -2.74 -1.65 6.50
CA ALA A 100 -3.15 -2.71 7.40
C ALA A 100 -2.28 -2.62 8.67
N LEU A 101 -2.90 -2.34 9.82
CA LEU A 101 -2.22 -2.27 11.11
C LEU A 101 -1.45 -3.56 11.44
N GLY A 102 -1.93 -4.71 10.95
CA GLY A 102 -1.22 -5.98 11.09
C GLY A 102 0.17 -6.02 10.41
N SER A 103 0.45 -5.14 9.45
CA SER A 103 1.70 -5.19 8.67
C SER A 103 2.84 -4.41 9.35
N THR A 104 3.99 -5.06 9.59
CA THR A 104 5.22 -4.37 10.05
C THR A 104 5.58 -3.20 9.14
N TRP A 105 5.37 -3.34 7.83
CA TRP A 105 5.60 -2.27 6.85
C TRP A 105 4.73 -1.04 7.12
N CYS A 106 3.44 -1.24 7.39
CA CYS A 106 2.53 -0.13 7.68
C CYS A 106 2.80 0.51 9.04
N TYR A 107 3.25 -0.28 10.03
CA TYR A 107 3.69 0.24 11.33
C TYR A 107 4.92 1.14 11.20
N LEU A 108 5.91 0.73 10.39
CA LEU A 108 7.10 1.54 10.12
C LEU A 108 6.74 2.86 9.43
N ILE A 109 5.85 2.81 8.43
CA ILE A 109 5.35 4.01 7.74
C ILE A 109 4.65 4.94 8.74
N ASP A 110 3.77 4.41 9.59
CA ASP A 110 3.05 5.22 10.58
C ASP A 110 4.01 5.91 11.55
N GLY A 111 5.02 5.20 12.05
CA GLY A 111 6.08 5.78 12.88
C GLY A 111 6.81 6.94 12.20
N MET A 112 7.13 6.80 10.91
CA MET A 112 7.77 7.89 10.15
C MET A 112 6.82 9.06 9.89
N ARG A 113 5.55 8.80 9.56
CA ARG A 113 4.53 9.84 9.41
C ARG A 113 4.41 10.66 10.69
N ASN A 114 4.35 9.99 11.84
CA ASN A 114 4.27 10.63 13.16
C ASN A 114 5.48 11.55 13.41
N THR A 115 6.67 11.11 13.00
CA THR A 115 7.91 11.92 13.09
C THR A 115 7.91 13.11 12.12
N GLY A 116 7.37 12.93 10.92
CA GLY A 116 7.26 13.95 9.88
C GLY A 116 6.13 14.97 10.06
N GLY A 117 5.62 15.14 11.29
CA GLY A 117 4.55 16.10 11.61
C GLY A 117 3.14 15.64 11.20
N LYS A 118 2.98 14.38 10.76
CA LYS A 118 1.70 13.80 10.33
C LYS A 118 1.01 12.97 11.41
N ALA A 119 1.36 13.19 12.68
CA ALA A 119 0.79 12.45 13.82
C ALA A 119 -0.74 12.51 13.93
N MET A 120 -1.34 13.59 13.42
CA MET A 120 -2.79 13.77 13.36
C MET A 120 -3.36 13.60 11.95
N ALA A 121 -2.53 13.26 10.96
CA ALA A 121 -2.95 13.10 9.57
C ALA A 121 -3.38 11.66 9.34
N GLY A 122 -4.67 11.47 9.07
CA GLY A 122 -5.39 10.20 9.19
C GLY A 122 -4.68 8.96 8.63
N TYR A 123 -4.43 8.01 9.51
CA TYR A 123 -4.22 6.60 9.19
C TYR A 123 -5.59 5.90 9.21
N LEU A 124 -6.00 5.28 8.12
CA LEU A 124 -7.18 4.41 8.08
C LEU A 124 -6.74 2.97 7.85
N SER A 125 -7.26 2.05 8.67
CA SER A 125 -6.88 0.64 8.57
C SER A 125 -8.00 -0.21 7.98
N VAL A 126 -7.62 -1.13 7.08
CA VAL A 126 -8.51 -2.19 6.61
C VAL A 126 -8.65 -3.36 7.60
N ASN A 127 -7.76 -3.44 8.59
CA ASN A 127 -7.82 -4.45 9.65
C ASN A 127 -7.51 -3.86 11.04
N LYS A 128 -8.01 -4.51 12.10
CA LYS A 128 -7.84 -3.99 13.46
C LYS A 128 -6.48 -4.32 14.06
N ASP A 129 -5.90 -5.48 13.76
CA ASP A 129 -4.58 -5.89 14.25
C ASP A 129 -4.07 -7.17 13.54
N ARG A 130 -2.86 -7.63 13.90
CA ARG A 130 -2.31 -8.97 13.59
C ARG A 130 -3.21 -10.07 14.16
N PHE A 131 -3.24 -11.23 13.49
CA PHE A 131 -3.76 -12.42 14.15
C PHE A 131 -2.76 -12.80 15.24
N TRP A 132 -3.22 -12.88 16.49
CA TRP A 132 -2.48 -13.46 17.61
C TRP A 132 -2.85 -14.92 17.75
#